data_AF-A0A7Y3L5U5-F1
#
_entry.id   AF-A0A7Y3L5U5-F1
#
_cell.length_a   1.000
_cell.length_b   1.000
_cell.length_c   1.000
_cell.angle_alpha   90.00
_cell.angle_beta   90.00
_cell.angle_gamma   90.00
#
_symmetry.space_group_name_H-M   'P 1'
#
loop_
_entity.id
_entity.type
_entity.pdbx_description
1 polymer ?
#
loop_
_entity_poly.entity_id
_entity_poly.type
_entity_poly.pdbx_seq_one_letter_code
_entity_poly.pdbx_strand_id
1 'polypeptide(L)'
;MRPRLTKGRVPADLIEMHDSGKVIGVVGRFSDPAAWLQAVNDFLSAVDFLASCGVDIRDSLPSKEELVAMLKASRPVESTKKRGGTFKNSYVTIDLTATHGVVCVLSCGSGHQLDKNRRQPFVDRLAEILDEYGVVGLFATRIDRLTRVSWAFGPVMLVLEEVNGYLADTRRGFSKVNGPESILTFFEVRAAEDDAAKIPKQTRGGMRSGTDEEVVDGQFRIGFCHPLPPGMFSYRSLRGGAIGTRIGTFDTPLCFPPERSVAAGLPDVRDEDGNLVDQAANVRWALSMLGRPGWGHAEVAAGLAARRFSTDGVRRLFGPDAVGDPKKAITVPKAYVDPIFDHLSFYETGVLLVHFGVEGVDDFQVSNCFPPDGEGWATPEDFVRIREYRASVKHAPSRGLTFAQVPVCVDGVDCYFVTKSFRRPDGSLRYTLGVCLAEPYDHAFKTLRPKLKVHLPAGILNRALAEAIIGAGESAYALVRDIPIEAIDESFELDLALARTSLRGLQDENDV
;
A
#
# COMPACT_ATOMS: atom_id res chain seq x y z
N MET A 1 -37.18 10.76 -31.75
CA MET A 1 -37.71 9.38 -31.57
C MET A 1 -36.64 8.63 -30.81
N ARG A 2 -36.94 7.98 -29.68
CA ARG A 2 -35.92 7.24 -28.91
C ARG A 2 -35.34 6.10 -29.77
N PRO A 3 -34.03 5.80 -29.70
CA PRO A 3 -33.47 4.62 -30.36
C PRO A 3 -34.18 3.36 -29.83
N ARG A 4 -34.34 2.35 -30.69
CA ARG A 4 -35.03 1.11 -30.35
C ARG A 4 -34.06 -0.06 -30.25
N LEU A 5 -34.26 -0.89 -29.24
CA LEU A 5 -33.58 -2.18 -29.15
C LEU A 5 -33.95 -3.07 -30.34
N THR A 6 -32.96 -3.80 -30.86
CA THR A 6 -33.12 -4.68 -32.03
C THR A 6 -33.52 -6.09 -31.62
N LYS A 7 -34.53 -6.65 -32.32
CA LYS A 7 -34.94 -8.06 -32.17
C LYS A 7 -33.79 -9.00 -32.52
N GLY A 8 -33.61 -10.07 -31.73
CA GLY A 8 -32.64 -11.15 -31.97
C GLY A 8 -31.43 -11.17 -31.02
N ARG A 9 -31.04 -10.02 -30.46
CA ARG A 9 -30.01 -9.93 -29.39
C ARG A 9 -30.59 -9.56 -28.02
N VAL A 10 -31.85 -9.15 -27.99
CA VAL A 10 -32.53 -8.62 -26.80
C VAL A 10 -33.89 -9.33 -26.66
N PRO A 11 -34.26 -9.78 -25.45
CA PRO A 11 -35.58 -10.36 -25.16
C PRO A 11 -36.73 -9.44 -25.56
N ALA A 12 -37.81 -10.00 -26.10
CA ALA A 12 -38.93 -9.24 -26.66
C ALA A 12 -39.65 -8.38 -25.60
N ASP A 13 -39.81 -8.91 -24.39
CA ASP A 13 -40.41 -8.20 -23.27
C ASP A 13 -39.53 -7.02 -22.79
N LEU A 14 -38.20 -7.15 -22.81
CA LEU A 14 -37.31 -6.01 -22.53
C LEU A 14 -37.42 -4.91 -23.60
N ILE A 15 -37.60 -5.28 -24.87
CA ILE A 15 -37.86 -4.32 -25.95
C ILE A 15 -39.17 -3.56 -25.66
N GLU A 16 -40.24 -4.27 -25.31
CA GLU A 16 -41.54 -3.68 -24.97
C GLU A 16 -41.45 -2.75 -23.74
N MET A 17 -40.73 -3.17 -22.69
CA MET A 17 -40.48 -2.33 -21.52
C MET A 17 -39.76 -1.03 -21.90
N HIS A 18 -38.69 -1.09 -22.69
CA HIS A 18 -37.95 0.09 -23.13
C HIS A 18 -38.79 1.00 -24.03
N ASP A 19 -39.54 0.43 -24.98
CA ASP A 19 -40.48 1.16 -25.84
C ASP A 19 -41.59 1.86 -25.03
N SER A 20 -41.99 1.29 -23.88
CA SER A 20 -42.94 1.91 -22.93
C SER A 20 -42.33 3.03 -22.07
N GLY A 21 -41.04 3.32 -22.25
CA GLY A 21 -40.33 4.41 -21.60
C GLY A 21 -39.46 3.99 -20.41
N LYS A 22 -39.30 2.69 -20.14
CA LYS A 22 -38.40 2.19 -19.08
C LYS A 22 -36.93 2.36 -19.45
N VAL A 23 -36.07 2.40 -18.44
CA VAL A 23 -34.67 2.79 -18.55
C VAL A 23 -33.74 1.59 -18.57
N ILE A 24 -32.66 1.68 -19.35
CA ILE A 24 -31.52 0.75 -19.34
C ILE A 24 -30.36 1.41 -18.60
N GLY A 25 -29.76 0.71 -17.65
CA GLY A 25 -28.54 1.12 -16.96
C GLY A 25 -27.30 0.55 -17.66
N VAL A 26 -26.30 1.39 -17.91
CA VAL A 26 -24.97 0.96 -18.38
C VAL A 26 -23.93 1.32 -17.33
N VAL A 27 -23.14 0.34 -16.90
CA VAL A 27 -22.15 0.55 -15.85
C VAL A 27 -20.74 0.19 -16.29
N GLY A 28 -19.78 1.05 -15.94
CA GLY A 28 -18.35 0.78 -16.05
C GLY A 28 -17.64 1.01 -14.73
N ARG A 29 -16.79 0.07 -14.33
CA ARG A 29 -16.18 0.10 -13.00
C ARG A 29 -14.75 -0.44 -13.01
N PHE A 30 -13.86 0.24 -12.30
CA PHE A 30 -12.54 -0.31 -11.99
C PHE A 30 -12.15 -0.21 -10.50
N SER A 31 -11.45 -1.24 -10.01
CA SER A 31 -11.10 -1.41 -8.59
C SER A 31 -9.71 -0.88 -8.24
N ASP A 32 -9.42 0.35 -8.65
CA ASP A 32 -8.18 1.06 -8.28
C ASP A 32 -8.47 2.57 -8.32
N PRO A 33 -8.24 3.33 -7.22
CA PRO A 33 -8.46 4.77 -7.15
C PRO A 33 -7.74 5.62 -8.21
N ALA A 34 -6.70 5.09 -8.87
CA ALA A 34 -5.96 5.82 -9.91
C ALA A 34 -6.27 5.35 -11.34
N ALA A 35 -7.05 4.28 -11.50
CA ALA A 35 -7.29 3.62 -12.79
C ALA A 35 -8.49 4.21 -13.58
N TRP A 36 -8.54 5.54 -13.64
CA TRP A 36 -9.61 6.29 -14.32
C TRP A 36 -9.78 5.88 -15.77
N LEU A 37 -8.66 5.74 -16.49
CA LEU A 37 -8.64 5.37 -17.90
C LEU A 37 -9.22 3.97 -18.12
N GLN A 38 -8.90 3.02 -17.23
CA GLN A 38 -9.41 1.66 -17.29
C GLN A 38 -10.92 1.62 -17.00
N ALA A 39 -11.41 2.40 -16.02
CA ALA A 39 -12.84 2.51 -15.75
C ALA A 39 -13.61 3.08 -16.96
N VAL A 40 -13.06 4.09 -17.64
CA VAL A 40 -13.66 4.66 -18.86
C VAL A 40 -13.58 3.67 -20.03
N ASN A 41 -12.48 2.96 -20.23
CA ASN A 41 -12.39 1.94 -21.29
C ASN A 41 -13.39 0.79 -21.06
N ASP A 42 -13.57 0.36 -19.81
CA ASP A 42 -14.55 -0.67 -19.45
C ASP A 42 -15.98 -0.19 -19.71
N PHE A 43 -16.28 1.07 -19.38
CA PHE A 43 -17.56 1.72 -19.70
C PHE A 43 -17.80 1.82 -21.22
N LEU A 44 -16.83 2.31 -22.00
CA LEU A 44 -16.99 2.47 -23.45
C LEU A 44 -17.15 1.13 -24.17
N SER A 45 -16.46 0.08 -23.69
CA SER A 45 -16.68 -1.29 -24.18
C SER A 45 -18.12 -1.74 -23.93
N ALA A 46 -18.71 -1.30 -22.80
CA ALA A 46 -20.08 -1.61 -22.50
C ALA A 46 -21.07 -0.85 -23.41
N VAL A 47 -20.77 0.41 -23.70
CA VAL A 47 -21.53 1.25 -24.65
C VAL A 47 -21.51 0.67 -26.06
N ASP A 48 -20.36 0.20 -26.55
CA ASP A 48 -20.25 -0.41 -27.88
C ASP A 48 -21.14 -1.65 -28.02
N PHE A 49 -21.25 -2.45 -26.96
CA PHE A 49 -22.17 -3.58 -26.96
C PHE A 49 -23.63 -3.14 -26.99
N LEU A 50 -24.01 -2.12 -26.19
CA LEU A 50 -25.37 -1.57 -26.21
C LEU A 50 -25.75 -1.02 -27.59
N ALA A 51 -24.82 -0.35 -28.28
CA ALA A 51 -25.02 0.10 -29.65
C ALA A 51 -25.30 -1.08 -30.59
N SER A 52 -24.62 -2.22 -30.39
CA SER A 52 -24.88 -3.46 -31.14
C SER A 52 -26.25 -4.09 -30.84
N CYS A 53 -26.90 -3.68 -29.76
CA CYS A 53 -28.26 -4.07 -29.38
C CYS A 53 -29.32 -3.07 -29.88
N GLY A 54 -28.94 -2.00 -30.59
CA GLY A 54 -29.86 -1.03 -31.22
C GLY A 54 -29.93 0.34 -30.54
N VAL A 55 -29.32 0.51 -29.37
CA VAL A 55 -29.31 1.79 -28.64
C VAL A 55 -27.91 2.39 -28.68
N ASP A 56 -27.66 3.21 -29.71
CA ASP A 56 -26.40 3.91 -29.85
C ASP A 56 -26.44 5.26 -29.10
N ILE A 57 -25.55 5.41 -28.13
CA ILE A 57 -25.41 6.63 -27.32
C ILE A 57 -24.04 7.30 -27.51
N ARG A 58 -23.18 6.79 -28.41
CA ARG A 58 -21.76 7.22 -28.50
C ARG A 58 -21.62 8.70 -28.79
N ASP A 59 -22.46 9.23 -29.67
CA ASP A 59 -22.47 10.64 -30.04
C ASP A 59 -23.06 11.56 -28.96
N SER A 60 -23.73 10.98 -27.95
CA SER A 60 -24.32 11.72 -26.81
C SER A 60 -23.45 11.66 -25.55
N LEU A 61 -22.33 10.94 -25.59
CA LEU A 61 -21.40 10.85 -24.47
C LEU A 61 -20.30 11.90 -24.59
N PRO A 62 -19.78 12.42 -23.46
CA PRO A 62 -18.53 13.17 -23.46
C PRO A 62 -17.39 12.36 -24.07
N SER A 63 -16.37 13.07 -24.58
CA SER A 63 -15.14 12.43 -25.04
C SER A 63 -14.47 11.62 -23.93
N LYS A 64 -13.59 10.70 -24.32
CA LYS A 64 -12.86 9.85 -23.39
C LYS A 64 -12.05 10.68 -22.37
N GLU A 65 -11.42 11.74 -22.84
CA GLU A 65 -10.64 12.68 -22.03
C GLU A 65 -11.54 13.42 -21.02
N GLU A 66 -12.73 13.85 -21.46
CA GLU A 66 -13.73 14.49 -20.59
C GLU A 66 -14.29 13.52 -19.56
N LEU A 67 -14.59 12.27 -19.91
CA LEU A 67 -15.05 11.26 -18.96
C LEU A 67 -14.00 10.99 -17.87
N VAL A 68 -12.72 10.91 -18.25
CA VAL A 68 -11.61 10.81 -17.28
C VAL A 68 -11.54 12.07 -16.41
N ALA A 69 -11.69 13.26 -16.99
CA ALA A 69 -11.68 14.51 -16.25
C ALA A 69 -12.86 14.60 -15.27
N MET A 70 -14.06 14.19 -15.68
CA MET A 70 -15.25 14.13 -14.83
C MET A 70 -15.05 13.20 -13.64
N LEU A 71 -14.51 12.00 -13.86
CA LEU A 71 -14.22 11.07 -12.77
C LEU A 71 -13.19 11.63 -11.79
N LYS A 72 -12.12 12.25 -12.30
CA LYS A 72 -11.10 12.92 -11.46
C LYS A 72 -11.66 14.11 -10.68
N ALA A 73 -12.59 14.85 -11.28
CA ALA A 73 -13.23 16.03 -10.68
C ALA A 73 -14.38 15.65 -9.73
N SER A 74 -14.92 14.43 -9.85
CA SER A 74 -16.02 13.98 -9.00
C SER A 74 -15.59 13.95 -7.53
N ARG A 75 -16.48 14.37 -6.63
CA ARG A 75 -16.21 14.38 -5.20
C ARG A 75 -16.12 12.93 -4.70
N PRO A 76 -14.96 12.47 -4.20
CA PRO A 76 -14.85 11.10 -3.73
C PRO A 76 -15.71 10.90 -2.49
N VAL A 77 -16.52 9.84 -2.49
CA VAL A 77 -17.29 9.40 -1.33
C VAL A 77 -16.38 8.51 -0.48
N GLU A 78 -16.20 8.92 0.76
CA GLU A 78 -15.37 8.20 1.74
C GLU A 78 -16.21 7.16 2.49
N SER A 79 -15.63 5.99 2.72
CA SER A 79 -16.25 4.89 3.47
C SER A 79 -15.24 4.33 4.47
N THR A 80 -15.73 3.93 5.64
CA THR A 80 -14.90 3.39 6.73
C THR A 80 -14.97 1.87 6.72
N LYS A 81 -13.83 1.19 6.86
CA LYS A 81 -13.79 -0.28 6.97
C LYS A 81 -14.12 -0.73 8.39
N LYS A 82 -14.50 -2.01 8.55
CA LYS A 82 -14.77 -2.61 9.88
C LYS A 82 -13.58 -2.55 10.84
N ARG A 83 -12.35 -2.67 10.33
CA ARG A 83 -11.11 -2.72 11.14
C ARG A 83 -10.44 -1.35 11.32
N GLY A 84 -11.13 -0.26 11.00
CA GLY A 84 -10.51 1.07 10.90
C GLY A 84 -10.02 1.36 9.48
N GLY A 85 -9.65 2.63 9.25
CA GLY A 85 -9.20 3.10 7.95
C GLY A 85 -10.34 3.46 6.99
N THR A 86 -10.05 4.38 6.07
CA THR A 86 -11.01 4.84 5.07
C THR A 86 -10.58 4.47 3.66
N PHE A 87 -11.55 4.36 2.78
CA PHE A 87 -11.34 4.21 1.34
C PHE A 87 -12.31 5.11 0.60
N LYS A 88 -11.97 5.45 -0.65
CA LYS A 88 -12.73 6.40 -1.45
C LYS A 88 -13.17 5.77 -2.75
N ASN A 89 -14.39 6.10 -3.15
CA ASN A 89 -14.93 5.79 -4.46
C ASN A 89 -15.44 7.07 -5.11
N SER A 90 -15.16 7.20 -6.38
CA SER A 90 -15.61 8.30 -7.23
C SER A 90 -16.70 7.77 -8.15
N TYR A 91 -17.73 8.57 -8.36
CA TYR A 91 -18.91 8.20 -9.13
C TYR A 91 -19.26 9.31 -10.10
N VAL A 92 -19.60 8.94 -11.32
CA VAL A 92 -20.17 9.85 -12.32
C VAL A 92 -21.42 9.18 -12.85
N THR A 93 -22.54 9.90 -12.82
CA THR A 93 -23.80 9.49 -13.44
C THR A 93 -24.07 10.42 -14.62
N ILE A 94 -24.37 9.85 -15.78
CA ILE A 94 -24.78 10.58 -16.98
C ILE A 94 -26.21 10.16 -17.28
N ASP A 95 -27.13 11.11 -17.15
CA ASP A 95 -28.55 10.90 -17.42
C ASP A 95 -28.86 11.18 -18.90
N LEU A 96 -29.15 10.11 -19.64
CA LEU A 96 -29.64 10.15 -21.02
C LEU A 96 -31.07 9.59 -21.11
N THR A 97 -31.81 9.58 -20.01
CA THR A 97 -33.12 8.90 -19.95
C THR A 97 -34.16 9.59 -20.82
N ALA A 98 -34.15 10.92 -20.86
CA ALA A 98 -35.07 11.69 -21.69
C ALA A 98 -34.90 11.37 -23.19
N THR A 99 -33.65 11.30 -23.66
CA THR A 99 -33.29 11.22 -25.08
C THR A 99 -33.12 9.78 -25.59
N HIS A 100 -32.54 8.89 -24.78
CA HIS A 100 -32.19 7.52 -25.18
C HIS A 100 -32.82 6.45 -24.28
N GLY A 101 -33.44 6.83 -23.15
CA GLY A 101 -33.91 5.86 -22.16
C GLY A 101 -32.76 5.12 -21.48
N VAL A 102 -31.62 5.79 -21.30
CA VAL A 102 -30.40 5.19 -20.72
C VAL A 102 -29.89 6.04 -19.56
N VAL A 103 -29.45 5.38 -18.49
CA VAL A 103 -28.63 6.00 -17.44
C VAL A 103 -27.26 5.34 -17.42
N CYS A 104 -26.19 6.13 -17.42
CA CYS A 104 -24.82 5.63 -17.39
C CYS A 104 -24.21 5.87 -16.02
N VAL A 105 -23.54 4.87 -15.47
CA VAL A 105 -22.88 4.92 -14.16
C VAL A 105 -21.41 4.53 -14.33
N LEU A 106 -20.50 5.45 -14.02
CA LEU A 106 -19.07 5.19 -13.97
C LEU A 106 -18.58 5.23 -12.53
N SER A 107 -17.72 4.27 -12.17
CA SER A 107 -17.07 4.26 -10.86
C SER A 107 -15.60 3.88 -10.92
N CYS A 108 -14.82 4.55 -10.09
CA CYS A 108 -13.41 4.25 -9.91
C CYS A 108 -13.04 4.45 -8.43
N GLY A 109 -12.38 3.45 -7.85
CA GLY A 109 -12.09 3.44 -6.41
C GLY A 109 -11.74 2.08 -5.87
N SER A 110 -11.71 1.96 -4.55
CA SER A 110 -11.39 0.71 -3.85
C SER A 110 -12.57 -0.26 -3.82
N GLY A 111 -13.09 -0.65 -4.98
CA GLY A 111 -14.35 -1.40 -5.04
C GLY A 111 -14.29 -2.85 -4.49
N HIS A 112 -13.15 -3.36 -4.04
CA HIS A 112 -13.12 -4.61 -3.26
C HIS A 112 -13.38 -4.39 -1.76
N GLN A 113 -13.20 -3.16 -1.28
CA GLN A 113 -13.30 -2.86 0.14
C GLN A 113 -14.76 -2.89 0.59
N LEU A 114 -14.99 -3.57 1.70
CA LEU A 114 -16.25 -3.55 2.40
C LEU A 114 -16.24 -2.45 3.47
N ASP A 115 -17.39 -1.83 3.66
CA ASP A 115 -17.60 -0.85 4.73
C ASP A 115 -17.66 -1.54 6.12
N LYS A 116 -17.87 -0.74 7.16
CA LYS A 116 -18.04 -1.21 8.55
C LYS A 116 -19.18 -2.21 8.71
N ASN A 117 -20.19 -2.16 7.84
CA ASN A 117 -21.36 -3.03 7.84
C ASN A 117 -21.20 -4.24 6.92
N ARG A 118 -20.00 -4.46 6.36
CA ARG A 118 -19.69 -5.52 5.39
C ARG A 118 -20.44 -5.37 4.05
N ARG A 119 -20.84 -4.15 3.69
CA ARG A 119 -21.43 -3.83 2.38
C ARG A 119 -20.39 -3.28 1.43
N GLN A 120 -20.65 -3.34 0.13
CA GLN A 120 -19.78 -2.77 -0.88
C GLN A 120 -20.39 -1.44 -1.38
N PRO A 121 -19.85 -0.26 -0.98
CA PRO A 121 -20.52 1.03 -1.19
C PRO A 121 -20.88 1.34 -2.65
N PHE A 122 -20.07 0.88 -3.61
CA PHE A 122 -20.39 1.02 -5.03
C PHE A 122 -21.68 0.28 -5.42
N VAL A 123 -21.90 -0.92 -4.86
CA VAL A 123 -23.07 -1.73 -5.20
C VAL A 123 -24.33 -1.13 -4.59
N ASP A 124 -24.23 -0.65 -3.34
CA ASP A 124 -25.32 0.08 -2.69
C ASP A 124 -25.68 1.33 -3.51
N ARG A 125 -24.67 2.11 -3.92
CA ARG A 125 -24.87 3.29 -4.76
C ARG A 125 -25.44 2.96 -6.14
N LEU A 126 -25.02 1.85 -6.74
CA LEU A 126 -25.57 1.39 -8.01
C LEU A 126 -27.04 1.03 -7.82
N ALA A 127 -27.39 0.24 -6.80
CA ALA A 127 -28.78 -0.12 -6.51
C ALA A 127 -29.68 1.11 -6.28
N GLU A 128 -29.21 2.12 -5.55
CA GLU A 128 -29.91 3.40 -5.38
C GLU A 128 -30.22 4.07 -6.73
N ILE A 129 -29.24 4.11 -7.64
CA ILE A 129 -29.43 4.70 -8.98
C ILE A 129 -30.38 3.84 -9.82
N LEU A 130 -30.31 2.50 -9.73
CA LEU A 130 -31.22 1.63 -10.48
C LEU A 130 -32.67 1.83 -10.05
N ASP A 131 -32.90 1.96 -8.75
CA ASP A 131 -34.23 2.22 -8.18
C ASP A 131 -34.73 3.62 -8.56
N GLU A 132 -33.90 4.66 -8.38
CA GLU A 132 -34.22 6.06 -8.71
C GLU A 132 -34.68 6.24 -10.16
N TYR A 133 -34.02 5.56 -11.10
CA TYR A 133 -34.32 5.66 -12.54
C TYR A 133 -35.29 4.57 -13.05
N GLY A 134 -35.75 3.67 -12.18
CA GLY A 134 -36.63 2.56 -12.58
C GLY A 134 -36.03 1.68 -13.67
N VAL A 135 -34.75 1.32 -13.51
CA VAL A 135 -33.98 0.57 -14.51
C VAL A 135 -34.50 -0.86 -14.62
N VAL A 136 -34.88 -1.27 -15.84
CA VAL A 136 -35.38 -2.63 -16.14
C VAL A 136 -34.33 -3.53 -16.77
N GLY A 137 -33.17 -2.99 -17.12
CA GLY A 137 -32.05 -3.73 -17.68
C GLY A 137 -30.72 -3.13 -17.26
N LEU A 138 -29.88 -3.88 -16.56
CA LEU A 138 -28.52 -3.47 -16.20
C LEU A 138 -27.51 -4.15 -17.11
N PHE A 139 -26.65 -3.36 -17.74
CA PHE A 139 -25.59 -3.84 -18.61
C PHE A 139 -24.20 -3.45 -18.09
N ALA A 140 -23.27 -4.42 -18.07
CA ALA A 140 -21.86 -4.19 -17.79
C ALA A 140 -20.97 -5.04 -18.71
N THR A 141 -19.71 -4.65 -18.92
CA THR A 141 -18.78 -5.48 -19.72
C THR A 141 -18.64 -6.89 -19.15
N ARG A 142 -18.57 -7.01 -17.82
CA ARG A 142 -18.52 -8.27 -17.07
C ARG A 142 -19.27 -8.15 -15.75
N ILE A 143 -20.38 -8.89 -15.62
CA ILE A 143 -21.22 -8.83 -14.43
C ILE A 143 -20.50 -9.38 -13.19
N ASP A 144 -19.73 -10.45 -13.39
CA ASP A 144 -18.99 -11.14 -12.34
C ASP A 144 -17.84 -10.31 -11.73
N ARG A 145 -17.56 -9.13 -12.31
CA ARG A 145 -16.58 -8.17 -11.82
C ARG A 145 -17.20 -6.90 -11.25
N LEU A 146 -18.52 -6.75 -11.29
CA LEU A 146 -19.24 -5.63 -10.67
C LEU A 146 -19.20 -5.66 -9.15
N THR A 147 -18.95 -6.82 -8.55
CA THR A 147 -18.58 -6.94 -7.13
C THR A 147 -17.28 -7.75 -7.00
N ARG A 148 -16.69 -7.73 -5.82
CA ARG A 148 -15.56 -8.62 -5.49
C ARG A 148 -15.88 -9.51 -4.29
N VAL A 149 -17.14 -9.53 -3.88
CA VAL A 149 -17.69 -10.34 -2.80
C VAL A 149 -19.06 -10.79 -3.30
N SER A 150 -19.26 -12.10 -3.44
CA SER A 150 -20.48 -12.64 -4.06
C SER A 150 -21.76 -12.16 -3.36
N TRP A 151 -21.77 -12.17 -2.03
CA TRP A 151 -22.91 -11.72 -1.22
C TRP A 151 -23.21 -10.22 -1.32
N ALA A 152 -22.25 -9.40 -1.76
CA ALA A 152 -22.44 -7.96 -1.87
C ALA A 152 -23.30 -7.56 -3.08
N PHE A 153 -23.59 -8.49 -4.01
CA PHE A 153 -24.39 -8.19 -5.21
C PHE A 153 -25.90 -8.17 -4.95
N GLY A 154 -26.35 -8.65 -3.80
CA GLY A 154 -27.76 -8.77 -3.42
C GLY A 154 -28.62 -7.51 -3.68
N PRO A 155 -28.20 -6.30 -3.30
CA PRO A 155 -29.01 -5.09 -3.51
C PRO A 155 -29.38 -4.83 -4.97
N VAL A 156 -28.46 -5.05 -5.91
CA VAL A 156 -28.73 -4.89 -7.35
C VAL A 156 -29.70 -5.95 -7.85
N MET A 157 -29.55 -7.20 -7.38
CA MET A 157 -30.44 -8.29 -7.76
C MET A 157 -31.86 -8.07 -7.26
N LEU A 158 -32.04 -7.58 -6.04
CA LEU A 158 -33.35 -7.26 -5.48
C LEU A 158 -34.09 -6.20 -6.30
N VAL A 159 -33.42 -5.09 -6.65
CA VAL A 159 -34.02 -4.03 -7.46
C VAL A 159 -34.47 -4.57 -8.83
N LEU A 160 -33.63 -5.37 -9.49
CA LEU A 160 -33.97 -5.95 -10.80
C LEU A 160 -35.07 -7.02 -10.70
N GLU A 161 -35.09 -7.83 -9.65
CA GLU A 161 -36.14 -8.85 -9.44
C GLU A 161 -37.51 -8.21 -9.19
N GLU A 162 -37.57 -7.14 -8.40
CA GLU A 162 -38.81 -6.39 -8.10
C GLU A 162 -39.46 -5.80 -9.36
N VAL A 163 -38.65 -5.33 -10.32
CA VAL A 163 -39.15 -4.79 -11.60
C VAL A 163 -39.24 -5.84 -12.70
N ASN A 164 -39.02 -7.12 -12.38
CA ASN A 164 -38.98 -8.23 -13.33
C ASN A 164 -38.01 -7.94 -14.51
N GLY A 165 -36.86 -7.37 -14.17
CA GLY A 165 -35.85 -6.82 -15.07
C GLY A 165 -34.78 -7.82 -15.49
N TYR A 166 -33.75 -7.25 -16.11
CA TYR A 166 -32.71 -7.97 -16.83
C TYR A 166 -31.31 -7.58 -16.38
N LEU A 167 -30.41 -8.57 -16.45
CA LEU A 167 -28.99 -8.40 -16.22
C LEU A 167 -28.24 -8.85 -17.47
N ALA A 168 -27.20 -8.12 -17.86
CA ALA A 168 -26.55 -8.37 -19.13
C ALA A 168 -25.06 -8.05 -19.14
N ASP A 169 -24.32 -8.90 -19.84
CA ASP A 169 -22.91 -8.65 -20.13
C ASP A 169 -22.51 -9.06 -21.55
N THR A 170 -21.26 -8.78 -21.91
CA THR A 170 -20.73 -9.06 -23.25
C THR A 170 -20.67 -10.55 -23.60
N ARG A 171 -20.77 -11.45 -22.61
CA ARG A 171 -20.65 -12.90 -22.80
C ARG A 171 -22.01 -13.57 -22.94
N ARG A 172 -23.00 -13.13 -22.17
CA ARG A 172 -24.30 -13.78 -22.04
C ARG A 172 -25.43 -13.03 -22.72
N GLY A 173 -25.24 -11.74 -23.01
CA GLY A 173 -26.36 -10.88 -23.39
C GLY A 173 -27.34 -10.73 -22.23
N PHE A 174 -28.60 -10.40 -22.53
CA PHE A 174 -29.62 -10.16 -21.51
C PHE A 174 -30.24 -11.44 -20.97
N SER A 175 -30.06 -11.67 -19.67
CA SER A 175 -30.72 -12.71 -18.89
C SER A 175 -31.76 -12.09 -17.96
N LYS A 176 -32.91 -12.74 -17.85
CA LYS A 176 -33.97 -12.31 -16.93
C LYS A 176 -33.57 -12.61 -15.49
N VAL A 177 -33.66 -11.62 -14.61
CA VAL A 177 -33.36 -11.82 -13.18
C VAL A 177 -34.53 -12.58 -12.54
N ASN A 178 -34.24 -13.82 -12.13
CA ASN A 178 -35.16 -14.73 -11.45
C ASN A 178 -34.37 -15.64 -10.51
N GLY A 179 -35.04 -16.45 -9.68
CA GLY A 179 -34.38 -17.35 -8.73
C GLY A 179 -33.20 -18.15 -9.32
N PRO A 180 -33.37 -18.90 -10.42
CA PRO A 180 -32.28 -19.62 -11.08
C PRO A 180 -31.12 -18.74 -11.57
N GLU A 181 -31.40 -17.64 -12.27
CA GLU A 181 -30.36 -16.74 -12.80
C GLU A 181 -29.60 -16.04 -11.67
N SER A 182 -30.28 -15.70 -10.58
CA SER A 182 -29.68 -15.13 -9.38
C SER A 182 -28.66 -16.08 -8.74
N ILE A 183 -28.98 -17.38 -8.69
CA ILE A 183 -28.08 -18.41 -8.18
C ILE A 183 -26.86 -18.58 -9.11
N LEU A 184 -27.07 -18.64 -10.43
CA LEU A 184 -25.97 -18.77 -11.40
C LEU A 184 -25.01 -17.58 -11.33
N THR A 185 -25.56 -16.36 -11.32
CA THR A 185 -24.80 -15.12 -11.17
C THR A 185 -23.98 -15.12 -9.89
N PHE A 186 -24.57 -15.59 -8.78
CA PHE A 186 -23.84 -15.72 -7.51
C PHE A 186 -22.63 -16.65 -7.62
N PHE A 187 -22.78 -17.82 -8.25
CA PHE A 187 -21.67 -18.77 -8.44
C PHE A 187 -20.56 -18.19 -9.31
N GLU A 188 -20.89 -17.42 -10.33
CA GLU A 188 -19.87 -16.77 -11.18
C GLU A 188 -19.12 -15.67 -10.46
N VAL A 189 -19.82 -14.83 -9.72
CA VAL A 189 -19.18 -13.79 -8.90
C VAL A 189 -18.28 -14.46 -7.86
N ARG A 190 -18.70 -15.59 -7.28
CA ARG A 190 -17.88 -16.37 -6.33
C ARG A 190 -16.64 -16.95 -7.00
N ALA A 191 -16.77 -17.55 -8.18
CA ALA A 191 -15.63 -18.06 -8.93
C ALA A 191 -14.65 -16.94 -9.30
N ALA A 192 -15.16 -15.77 -9.70
CA ALA A 192 -14.36 -14.59 -10.00
C ALA A 192 -13.66 -14.01 -8.74
N GLU A 193 -14.30 -14.09 -7.57
CA GLU A 193 -13.70 -13.76 -6.27
C GLU A 193 -12.53 -14.71 -5.94
N ASP A 194 -12.73 -16.02 -6.07
CA ASP A 194 -11.69 -17.02 -5.80
C ASP A 194 -10.52 -16.90 -6.80
N ASP A 195 -10.79 -16.59 -8.07
CA ASP A 195 -9.75 -16.32 -9.07
C ASP A 195 -9.02 -15.01 -8.79
N ALA A 196 -9.74 -13.98 -8.35
CA ALA A 196 -9.13 -12.71 -7.93
C ALA A 196 -8.18 -12.89 -6.74
N ALA A 197 -8.53 -13.75 -5.78
CA ALA A 197 -7.69 -14.07 -4.63
C ALA A 197 -6.36 -14.74 -5.04
N LYS A 198 -6.32 -15.42 -6.19
CA LYS A 198 -5.09 -16.04 -6.74
C LYS A 198 -4.19 -15.04 -7.46
N ILE A 199 -4.68 -13.86 -7.86
CA ILE A 199 -3.91 -12.87 -8.65
C ILE A 199 -2.59 -12.48 -7.97
N PRO A 200 -2.53 -12.17 -6.65
CA PRO A 200 -1.26 -11.87 -6.00
C PRO A 200 -0.25 -13.03 -6.13
N LYS A 201 -0.67 -14.27 -5.85
CA LYS A 201 0.17 -15.46 -5.97
C LYS A 201 0.66 -15.67 -7.41
N GLN A 202 -0.22 -15.56 -8.40
CA GLN A 202 0.13 -15.67 -9.82
C GLN A 202 1.10 -14.56 -10.26
N THR A 203 0.86 -13.32 -9.82
CA THR A 203 1.72 -12.17 -10.12
C THR A 203 3.11 -12.38 -9.56
N ARG A 204 3.23 -12.82 -8.29
CA ARG A 204 4.52 -13.11 -7.65
C ARG A 204 5.22 -14.32 -8.29
N GLY A 205 4.48 -15.36 -8.65
CA GLY A 205 5.01 -16.49 -9.42
C GLY A 205 5.57 -16.06 -10.78
N GLY A 206 4.89 -15.13 -11.47
CA GLY A 206 5.37 -14.52 -12.70
C GLY A 206 6.61 -13.64 -12.50
N MET A 207 6.67 -12.86 -11.41
CA MET A 207 7.86 -12.08 -11.06
C MET A 207 9.07 -12.98 -10.79
N ARG A 208 8.89 -14.09 -10.06
CA ARG A 208 9.92 -15.10 -9.82
C ARG A 208 10.39 -15.72 -11.13
N SER A 209 9.47 -16.22 -11.95
CA SER A 209 9.78 -16.87 -13.24
C SER A 209 10.46 -15.92 -14.24
N GLY A 210 10.23 -14.61 -14.12
CA GLY A 210 10.84 -13.57 -14.95
C GLY A 210 12.16 -13.02 -14.41
N THR A 211 12.65 -13.51 -13.27
CA THR A 211 13.92 -13.08 -12.67
C THR A 211 14.93 -14.20 -12.79
N ASP A 212 16.15 -13.90 -13.24
CA ASP A 212 17.23 -14.91 -13.29
C ASP A 212 17.77 -15.18 -11.88
N GLU A 213 18.23 -16.42 -11.65
CA GLU A 213 18.75 -16.88 -10.35
C GLU A 213 20.19 -16.41 -10.08
N GLU A 214 20.92 -15.97 -11.12
CA GLU A 214 22.30 -15.53 -11.01
C GLU A 214 22.57 -14.32 -11.90
N VAL A 215 23.52 -13.48 -11.50
CA VAL A 215 24.09 -12.45 -12.37
C VAL A 215 25.13 -13.09 -13.27
N VAL A 216 24.95 -12.96 -14.59
CA VAL A 216 25.86 -13.46 -15.62
C VAL A 216 26.34 -12.28 -16.46
N ASP A 217 27.66 -12.16 -16.64
CA ASP A 217 28.28 -11.04 -17.38
C ASP A 217 27.82 -9.65 -16.87
N GLY A 218 27.62 -9.53 -15.56
CA GLY A 218 27.17 -8.30 -14.91
C GLY A 218 25.70 -7.96 -15.11
N GLN A 219 24.90 -8.86 -15.70
CA GLN A 219 23.49 -8.63 -16.02
C GLN A 219 22.58 -9.79 -15.57
N PHE A 220 21.32 -9.47 -15.31
CA PHE A 220 20.27 -10.47 -15.02
C PHE A 220 18.89 -9.91 -15.35
N ARG A 221 17.95 -10.76 -15.74
CA ARG A 221 16.55 -10.36 -15.97
C ARG A 221 15.86 -10.11 -14.64
N ILE A 222 14.97 -9.12 -14.64
CA ILE A 222 14.17 -8.75 -13.47
C ILE A 222 12.67 -8.82 -13.80
N GLY A 223 11.96 -9.67 -13.07
CA GLY A 223 10.50 -9.75 -13.12
C GLY A 223 9.79 -8.87 -12.09
N PHE A 224 10.45 -8.54 -10.97
CA PHE A 224 9.87 -7.70 -9.91
C PHE A 224 9.95 -6.19 -10.20
N CYS A 225 9.19 -5.37 -9.47
CA CYS A 225 9.12 -3.91 -9.69
C CYS A 225 9.90 -3.07 -8.67
N HIS A 226 10.41 -3.68 -7.60
CA HIS A 226 11.19 -2.98 -6.58
C HIS A 226 12.50 -2.37 -7.16
N PRO A 227 12.97 -1.24 -6.60
CA PRO A 227 14.31 -0.73 -6.87
C PRO A 227 15.37 -1.74 -6.47
N LEU A 228 16.48 -1.77 -7.20
CA LEU A 228 17.65 -2.56 -6.82
C LEU A 228 18.43 -1.90 -5.66
N PRO A 229 19.27 -2.69 -4.94
CA PRO A 229 20.19 -2.12 -3.96
C PRO A 229 21.06 -1.00 -4.56
N PRO A 230 21.47 0.00 -3.77
CA PRO A 230 22.41 1.02 -4.22
C PRO A 230 23.67 0.42 -4.87
N GLY A 231 24.22 1.10 -5.87
CA GLY A 231 25.31 0.56 -6.69
C GLY A 231 24.85 -0.37 -7.83
N MET A 232 23.55 -0.61 -7.96
CA MET A 232 22.93 -1.25 -9.11
C MET A 232 21.85 -0.35 -9.73
N PHE A 233 21.53 -0.60 -11.00
CA PHE A 233 20.38 0.02 -11.66
C PHE A 233 19.67 -0.97 -12.57
N SER A 234 18.51 -0.55 -13.07
CA SER A 234 17.74 -1.36 -14.00
C SER A 234 17.28 -0.57 -15.21
N TYR A 235 17.33 -1.21 -16.37
CA TYR A 235 16.89 -0.61 -17.64
C TYR A 235 15.93 -1.55 -18.38
N ARG A 236 15.18 -1.00 -19.33
CA ARG A 236 14.36 -1.76 -20.28
C ARG A 236 15.17 -1.97 -21.55
N SER A 237 15.41 -3.23 -21.92
CA SER A 237 16.07 -3.54 -23.19
C SER A 237 15.19 -3.14 -24.38
N LEU A 238 15.81 -2.86 -25.52
CA LEU A 238 15.16 -2.67 -26.81
C LEU A 238 15.52 -3.85 -27.71
N ARG A 239 14.52 -4.58 -28.22
CA ARG A 239 14.74 -5.74 -29.10
C ARG A 239 13.89 -5.61 -30.36
N GLY A 240 14.55 -5.41 -31.50
CA GLY A 240 13.86 -5.26 -32.79
C GLY A 240 12.89 -4.08 -32.84
N GLY A 241 13.18 -2.99 -32.12
CA GLY A 241 12.31 -1.81 -32.02
C GLY A 241 11.17 -1.93 -30.99
N ALA A 242 11.00 -3.10 -30.36
CA ALA A 242 10.02 -3.29 -29.29
C ALA A 242 10.67 -3.21 -27.90
N ILE A 243 9.90 -2.72 -26.92
CA ILE A 243 10.30 -2.68 -25.50
C ILE A 243 10.41 -4.13 -25.00
N GLY A 244 11.60 -4.50 -24.57
CA GLY A 244 11.95 -5.83 -24.07
C GLY A 244 11.85 -5.97 -22.55
N THR A 245 12.53 -6.99 -22.04
CA THR A 245 12.59 -7.31 -20.61
C THR A 245 13.34 -6.23 -19.83
N ARG A 246 13.03 -6.12 -18.54
CA ARG A 246 13.80 -5.30 -17.59
C ARG A 246 15.06 -6.09 -17.21
N ILE A 247 16.21 -5.43 -17.30
CA ILE A 247 17.52 -5.99 -16.97
C ILE A 247 18.07 -5.22 -15.77
N GLY A 248 18.61 -5.94 -14.80
CA GLY A 248 19.42 -5.41 -13.70
C GLY A 248 20.89 -5.50 -14.03
N THR A 249 21.66 -4.50 -13.63
CA THR A 249 23.11 -4.48 -13.81
C THR A 249 23.77 -3.55 -12.78
N PHE A 250 25.10 -3.58 -12.68
CA PHE A 250 25.85 -2.72 -11.77
C PHE A 250 25.92 -1.30 -12.31
N ASP A 251 25.84 -0.33 -11.41
CA ASP A 251 25.86 1.10 -11.72
C ASP A 251 27.30 1.62 -11.78
N THR A 252 28.05 1.03 -12.71
CA THR A 252 29.45 1.34 -13.04
C THR A 252 29.60 1.44 -14.56
N PRO A 253 30.43 2.34 -15.09
CA PRO A 253 30.63 2.51 -16.53
C PRO A 253 30.94 1.21 -17.30
N LEU A 254 31.58 0.23 -16.65
CA LEU A 254 31.89 -1.08 -17.25
C LEU A 254 30.66 -1.90 -17.61
N CYS A 255 29.54 -1.68 -16.93
CA CYS A 255 28.31 -2.46 -17.07
C CYS A 255 27.23 -1.72 -17.88
N PHE A 256 27.51 -0.50 -18.32
CA PHE A 256 26.50 0.32 -19.00
C PHE A 256 26.22 -0.25 -20.40
N PRO A 257 24.97 -0.58 -20.70
CA PRO A 257 24.62 -1.07 -22.02
C PRO A 257 24.74 0.07 -23.06
N PRO A 258 25.00 -0.25 -24.33
CA PRO A 258 24.94 0.75 -25.40
C PRO A 258 23.56 1.40 -25.45
N GLU A 259 23.48 2.74 -25.53
CA GLU A 259 22.21 3.49 -25.53
C GLU A 259 21.19 2.95 -26.54
N ARG A 260 21.65 2.61 -27.75
CA ARG A 260 20.81 2.02 -28.81
C ARG A 260 20.11 0.71 -28.45
N SER A 261 20.54 0.04 -27.40
CA SER A 261 19.96 -1.22 -26.90
C SER A 261 18.99 -1.01 -25.73
N VAL A 262 18.76 0.25 -25.34
CA VAL A 262 17.93 0.62 -24.18
C VAL A 262 16.70 1.40 -24.63
N ALA A 263 15.53 0.97 -24.17
CA ALA A 263 14.28 1.68 -24.37
C ALA A 263 14.04 2.76 -23.30
N ALA A 264 14.44 2.49 -22.05
CA ALA A 264 14.30 3.41 -20.92
C ALA A 264 15.16 2.98 -19.73
N GLY A 265 15.46 3.93 -18.83
CA GLY A 265 16.06 3.65 -17.51
C GLY A 265 17.58 3.64 -17.46
N LEU A 266 18.26 4.12 -18.50
CA LEU A 266 19.71 4.36 -18.45
C LEU A 266 20.02 5.57 -17.56
N PRO A 267 20.93 5.47 -16.58
CA PRO A 267 21.35 6.62 -15.76
C PRO A 267 22.13 7.66 -16.57
N ASP A 268 21.99 8.93 -16.20
CA ASP A 268 22.75 10.05 -16.78
C ASP A 268 23.27 11.00 -15.67
N VAL A 269 23.74 10.41 -14.57
CA VAL A 269 24.33 11.16 -13.46
C VAL A 269 25.79 11.45 -13.81
N ARG A 270 26.12 12.72 -14.03
CA ARG A 270 27.46 13.16 -14.43
C ARG A 270 28.17 13.96 -13.34
N ASP A 271 29.49 13.82 -13.26
CA ASP A 271 30.37 14.64 -12.43
C ASP A 271 30.63 16.02 -13.07
N GLU A 272 31.49 16.82 -12.44
CA GLU A 272 31.85 18.16 -12.93
C GLU A 272 32.62 18.13 -14.26
N ASP A 273 33.32 17.02 -14.55
CA ASP A 273 34.06 16.79 -15.79
C ASP A 273 33.17 16.22 -16.91
N GLY A 274 31.90 15.94 -16.62
CA GLY A 274 30.93 15.39 -17.56
C GLY A 274 30.97 13.87 -17.71
N ASN A 275 31.78 13.18 -16.90
CA ASN A 275 31.84 11.72 -16.88
C ASN A 275 30.69 11.13 -16.07
N LEU A 276 30.27 9.92 -16.43
CA LEU A 276 29.24 9.20 -15.68
C LEU A 276 29.79 8.81 -14.30
N VAL A 277 29.04 9.13 -13.27
CA VAL A 277 29.40 8.83 -11.88
C VAL A 277 29.22 7.35 -11.62
N ASP A 278 30.30 6.69 -11.21
CA ASP A 278 30.27 5.31 -10.75
C ASP A 278 29.60 5.21 -9.36
N GLN A 279 28.35 4.78 -9.34
CA GLN A 279 27.59 4.65 -8.09
C GLN A 279 28.01 3.40 -7.31
N ALA A 280 28.53 2.36 -7.97
CA ALA A 280 29.12 1.21 -7.27
C ALA A 280 30.36 1.65 -6.48
N ALA A 281 31.23 2.47 -7.06
CA ALA A 281 32.38 3.06 -6.36
C ALA A 281 31.96 3.97 -5.19
N ASN A 282 30.85 4.70 -5.32
CA ASN A 282 30.28 5.47 -4.20
C ASN A 282 29.83 4.59 -3.04
N VAL A 283 29.21 3.44 -3.33
CA VAL A 283 28.82 2.46 -2.30
C VAL A 283 30.06 1.86 -1.64
N ARG A 284 31.06 1.42 -2.42
CA ARG A 284 32.34 0.90 -1.89
C ARG A 284 33.00 1.91 -0.96
N TRP A 285 33.06 3.18 -1.38
CA TRP A 285 33.60 4.22 -0.53
C TRP A 285 32.81 4.38 0.77
N ALA A 286 31.47 4.44 0.70
CA ALA A 286 30.65 4.57 1.89
C ALA A 286 30.88 3.40 2.87
N LEU A 287 30.91 2.16 2.38
CA LEU A 287 31.23 0.98 3.19
C LEU A 287 32.64 1.08 3.81
N SER A 288 33.63 1.51 3.02
CA SER A 288 35.01 1.66 3.50
C SER A 288 35.16 2.73 4.59
N MET A 289 34.34 3.78 4.60
CA MET A 289 34.46 4.91 5.54
C MET A 289 33.60 4.74 6.78
N LEU A 290 32.43 4.14 6.64
CA LEU A 290 31.41 4.09 7.66
C LEU A 290 31.91 3.39 8.94
N GLY A 291 31.73 4.07 10.08
CA GLY A 291 32.15 3.58 11.39
C GLY A 291 33.63 3.79 11.69
N ARG A 292 34.41 4.42 10.80
CA ARG A 292 35.77 4.88 11.14
C ARG A 292 35.72 6.08 12.10
N PRO A 293 36.79 6.34 12.87
CA PRO A 293 36.86 7.55 13.70
C PRO A 293 36.58 8.82 12.89
N GLY A 294 35.58 9.60 13.32
CA GLY A 294 35.14 10.81 12.64
C GLY A 294 34.24 10.58 11.40
N TRP A 295 33.86 9.34 11.08
CA TRP A 295 33.04 9.00 9.92
C TRP A 295 31.75 8.29 10.33
N GLY A 296 30.79 9.07 10.84
CA GLY A 296 29.45 8.63 11.14
C GLY A 296 28.47 8.83 9.97
N HIS A 297 27.17 8.68 10.25
CA HIS A 297 26.13 8.86 9.23
C HIS A 297 26.17 10.26 8.59
N ALA A 298 26.46 11.30 9.38
CA ALA A 298 26.50 12.68 8.88
C ALA A 298 27.64 12.90 7.89
N GLU A 299 28.85 12.48 8.23
CA GLU A 299 30.04 12.68 7.40
C GLU A 299 30.01 11.81 6.15
N VAL A 300 29.52 10.57 6.27
CA VAL A 300 29.33 9.69 5.10
C VAL A 300 28.24 10.24 4.18
N ALA A 301 27.11 10.71 4.71
CA ALA A 301 26.06 11.32 3.89
C ALA A 301 26.56 12.58 3.16
N ALA A 302 27.31 13.44 3.83
CA ALA A 302 27.91 14.62 3.22
C ALA A 302 28.88 14.25 2.08
N GLY A 303 29.73 13.24 2.29
CA GLY A 303 30.61 12.78 1.23
C GLY A 303 29.89 12.09 0.07
N LEU A 304 28.83 11.31 0.34
CA LEU A 304 27.97 10.75 -0.71
C LEU A 304 27.29 11.85 -1.53
N ALA A 305 26.78 12.90 -0.89
CA ALA A 305 26.20 14.04 -1.59
C ALA A 305 27.22 14.78 -2.45
N ALA A 306 28.43 15.01 -1.94
CA ALA A 306 29.52 15.62 -2.70
C ALA A 306 29.91 14.77 -3.93
N ARG A 307 29.81 13.44 -3.83
CA ARG A 307 30.07 12.49 -4.91
C ARG A 307 28.85 12.24 -5.82
N ARG A 308 27.82 13.08 -5.72
CA ARG A 308 26.59 12.99 -6.53
C ARG A 308 25.93 11.61 -6.46
N PHE A 309 25.87 11.04 -5.25
CA PHE A 309 25.28 9.72 -5.03
C PHE A 309 23.82 9.67 -5.51
N SER A 310 23.50 8.60 -6.23
CA SER A 310 22.18 8.33 -6.77
C SER A 310 21.87 6.83 -6.73
N THR A 311 20.58 6.50 -6.73
CA THR A 311 20.09 5.12 -6.70
C THR A 311 19.03 4.89 -7.77
N ASP A 312 18.80 3.63 -8.15
CA ASP A 312 17.70 3.24 -9.05
C ASP A 312 16.36 3.82 -8.58
N GLY A 313 16.09 3.79 -7.27
CA GLY A 313 14.87 4.33 -6.66
C GLY A 313 14.71 5.85 -6.84
N VAL A 314 15.79 6.61 -6.64
CA VAL A 314 15.78 8.08 -6.84
C VAL A 314 15.51 8.42 -8.30
N ARG A 315 16.21 7.76 -9.23
CA ARG A 315 16.09 8.06 -10.67
C ARG A 315 14.73 7.67 -11.25
N ARG A 316 14.10 6.61 -10.74
CA ARG A 316 12.73 6.24 -11.12
C ARG A 316 11.69 7.29 -10.78
N LEU A 317 11.90 8.04 -9.70
CA LEU A 317 10.96 9.05 -9.22
C LEU A 317 11.20 10.41 -9.87
N PHE A 318 12.46 10.77 -10.12
CA PHE A 318 12.83 12.15 -10.44
C PHE A 318 13.55 12.32 -11.78
N GLY A 319 13.88 11.24 -12.50
CA GLY A 319 14.56 11.28 -13.80
C GLY A 319 15.96 10.63 -13.80
N PRO A 320 16.52 10.35 -14.99
CA PRO A 320 17.77 9.60 -15.14
C PRO A 320 19.02 10.30 -14.58
N ASP A 321 19.00 11.63 -14.51
CA ASP A 321 20.06 12.51 -14.02
C ASP A 321 19.92 12.85 -12.52
N ALA A 322 18.84 12.37 -11.89
CA ALA A 322 18.51 12.72 -10.52
C ALA A 322 19.57 12.21 -9.54
N VAL A 323 19.94 13.07 -8.57
CA VAL A 323 20.86 12.77 -7.47
C VAL A 323 20.15 13.00 -6.14
N GLY A 324 20.70 12.46 -5.05
CA GLY A 324 20.22 12.79 -3.71
C GLY A 324 20.22 14.31 -3.46
N ASP A 325 19.20 14.81 -2.75
CA ASP A 325 19.12 16.23 -2.35
C ASP A 325 20.22 16.55 -1.31
N PRO A 326 21.20 17.42 -1.61
CA PRO A 326 22.30 17.74 -0.69
C PRO A 326 21.81 18.29 0.65
N LYS A 327 20.65 18.97 0.70
CA LYS A 327 20.07 19.46 1.95
C LYS A 327 19.65 18.32 2.87
N LYS A 328 19.21 17.18 2.31
CA LYS A 328 18.88 15.98 3.07
C LYS A 328 20.11 15.31 3.66
N ALA A 329 21.29 15.45 3.04
CA ALA A 329 22.52 14.92 3.62
C ALA A 329 22.87 15.59 4.96
N ILE A 330 22.48 16.86 5.13
CA ILE A 330 22.68 17.62 6.37
C ILE A 330 21.52 17.38 7.35
N THR A 331 20.28 17.47 6.87
CA THR A 331 19.08 17.47 7.74
C THR A 331 18.62 16.07 8.13
N VAL A 332 18.82 15.08 7.26
CA VAL A 332 18.44 13.68 7.46
C VAL A 332 19.52 12.75 6.87
N PRO A 333 20.75 12.72 7.43
CA PRO A 333 21.86 11.95 6.88
C PRO A 333 21.54 10.46 6.66
N LYS A 334 20.70 9.91 7.53
CA LYS A 334 20.17 8.54 7.44
C LYS A 334 19.50 8.24 6.10
N ALA A 335 18.86 9.20 5.44
CA ALA A 335 18.23 8.98 4.14
C ALA A 335 19.22 8.58 3.03
N TYR A 336 20.51 8.92 3.17
CA TYR A 336 21.57 8.51 2.26
C TYR A 336 22.21 7.19 2.63
N VAL A 337 22.37 6.98 3.94
CA VAL A 337 23.21 5.93 4.50
C VAL A 337 22.42 4.66 4.80
N ASP A 338 21.18 4.79 5.30
CA ASP A 338 20.31 3.67 5.63
C ASP A 338 20.04 2.75 4.41
N PRO A 339 19.82 3.24 3.17
CA PRO A 339 19.67 2.37 2.01
C PRO A 339 20.87 1.44 1.75
N ILE A 340 22.08 1.86 2.12
CA ILE A 340 23.28 1.00 2.07
C ILE A 340 23.29 0.06 3.28
N PHE A 341 23.01 0.55 4.48
CA PHE A 341 22.95 -0.27 5.69
C PHE A 341 21.92 -1.41 5.63
N ASP A 342 20.75 -1.15 5.05
CA ASP A 342 19.66 -2.10 4.96
C ASP A 342 19.98 -3.26 4.00
N HIS A 343 21.02 -3.10 3.17
CA HIS A 343 21.51 -4.10 2.22
C HIS A 343 22.90 -4.64 2.57
N LEU A 344 23.38 -4.51 3.82
CA LEU A 344 24.72 -5.01 4.21
C LEU A 344 24.94 -6.49 3.88
N SER A 345 23.95 -7.35 4.14
CA SER A 345 24.06 -8.78 3.82
C SER A 345 24.23 -9.01 2.31
N PHE A 346 23.60 -8.20 1.47
CA PHE A 346 23.77 -8.27 0.00
C PHE A 346 25.20 -7.93 -0.39
N TYR A 347 25.77 -6.85 0.15
CA TYR A 347 27.15 -6.45 -0.17
C TYR A 347 28.20 -7.45 0.33
N GLU A 348 27.94 -8.09 1.47
CA GLU A 348 28.86 -9.07 2.07
C GLU A 348 28.82 -10.43 1.36
N THR A 349 27.62 -10.88 0.98
CA THR A 349 27.42 -12.24 0.43
C THR A 349 27.32 -12.28 -1.09
N GLY A 350 27.04 -11.14 -1.74
CA GLY A 350 26.73 -11.10 -3.16
C GLY A 350 25.38 -11.75 -3.51
N VAL A 351 24.47 -11.87 -2.54
CA VAL A 351 23.15 -12.47 -2.74
C VAL A 351 22.06 -11.42 -2.58
N LEU A 352 21.29 -11.19 -3.65
CA LEU A 352 20.09 -10.35 -3.60
C LEU A 352 18.89 -11.20 -3.19
N LEU A 353 18.40 -10.96 -1.98
CA LEU A 353 17.18 -11.59 -1.49
C LEU A 353 15.95 -10.75 -1.86
N VAL A 354 15.02 -11.35 -2.60
CA VAL A 354 13.78 -10.73 -3.05
C VAL A 354 12.62 -11.31 -2.24
N HIS A 355 12.11 -10.48 -1.33
CA HIS A 355 10.94 -10.83 -0.52
C HIS A 355 9.64 -10.51 -1.25
N PHE A 356 8.81 -11.53 -1.50
CA PHE A 356 7.54 -11.35 -2.19
C PHE A 356 6.36 -11.05 -1.27
N GLY A 357 6.48 -11.40 0.02
CA GLY A 357 5.53 -11.03 1.08
C GLY A 357 4.13 -11.62 0.90
N VAL A 358 4.00 -12.75 0.20
CA VAL A 358 2.73 -13.44 -0.05
C VAL A 358 2.85 -14.87 0.45
N GLU A 359 1.91 -15.29 1.30
CA GLU A 359 1.85 -16.64 1.83
C GLU A 359 1.83 -17.69 0.70
N GLY A 360 2.70 -18.69 0.80
CA GLY A 360 2.85 -19.75 -0.21
C GLY A 360 3.60 -19.35 -1.49
N VAL A 361 4.36 -18.25 -1.46
CA VAL A 361 5.39 -17.93 -2.46
C VAL A 361 6.72 -17.72 -1.75
N ASP A 362 7.69 -18.60 -2.01
CA ASP A 362 9.01 -18.50 -1.38
C ASP A 362 9.75 -17.24 -1.82
N ASP A 363 10.58 -16.73 -0.91
CA ASP A 363 11.57 -15.72 -1.24
C ASP A 363 12.53 -16.24 -2.31
N PHE A 364 13.02 -15.34 -3.15
CA PHE A 364 13.88 -15.67 -4.27
C PHE A 364 15.25 -15.04 -4.10
N GLN A 365 16.29 -15.73 -4.54
CA GLN A 365 17.67 -15.29 -4.41
C GLN A 365 18.30 -15.12 -5.79
N VAL A 366 19.00 -14.02 -5.99
CA VAL A 366 19.91 -13.83 -7.13
C VAL A 366 21.34 -13.89 -6.61
N SER A 367 22.12 -14.87 -7.06
CA SER A 367 23.53 -15.05 -6.68
C SER A 367 24.47 -14.22 -7.56
N ASN A 368 25.77 -14.24 -7.23
CA ASN A 368 26.86 -13.60 -8.00
C ASN A 368 26.71 -12.08 -8.18
N CYS A 369 26.08 -11.39 -7.22
CA CYS A 369 25.90 -9.94 -7.25
C CYS A 369 27.16 -9.17 -6.79
N PHE A 370 28.31 -9.49 -7.37
CA PHE A 370 29.56 -8.73 -7.22
C PHE A 370 29.89 -8.00 -8.52
N PRO A 371 30.36 -6.74 -8.47
CA PRO A 371 30.73 -6.03 -9.69
C PRO A 371 31.84 -6.77 -10.45
N PRO A 372 31.85 -6.72 -11.79
CA PRO A 372 32.72 -7.57 -12.62
C PRO A 372 34.18 -7.10 -12.70
N ASP A 373 34.52 -5.98 -12.07
CA ASP A 373 35.89 -5.46 -11.98
C ASP A 373 36.79 -6.31 -11.07
N GLY A 374 36.25 -7.34 -10.43
CA GLY A 374 36.99 -8.25 -9.54
C GLY A 374 37.18 -7.70 -8.13
N GLU A 375 36.73 -6.47 -7.87
CA GLU A 375 36.74 -5.88 -6.55
C GLU A 375 35.40 -6.16 -5.86
N GLY A 376 35.44 -6.81 -4.68
CA GLY A 376 34.25 -6.95 -3.85
C GLY A 376 33.65 -5.61 -3.44
N TRP A 377 32.50 -5.64 -2.74
CA TRP A 377 31.87 -4.40 -2.27
C TRP A 377 32.62 -3.70 -1.13
N ALA A 378 33.26 -4.48 -0.26
CA ALA A 378 34.12 -4.01 0.83
C ALA A 378 34.94 -5.19 1.37
N THR A 379 35.88 -4.93 2.28
CA THR A 379 36.64 -6.02 2.92
C THR A 379 35.84 -6.65 4.07
N PRO A 380 36.14 -7.90 4.49
CA PRO A 380 35.52 -8.51 5.68
C PRO A 380 35.64 -7.64 6.94
N GLU A 381 36.77 -6.96 7.12
CA GLU A 381 37.03 -6.05 8.25
C GLU A 381 36.10 -4.83 8.22
N ASP A 382 35.76 -4.33 7.02
CA ASP A 382 34.79 -3.25 6.88
C ASP A 382 33.41 -3.68 7.39
N PHE A 383 32.96 -4.90 7.05
CA PHE A 383 31.66 -5.40 7.53
C PHE A 383 31.63 -5.60 9.05
N VAL A 384 32.70 -6.13 9.65
CA VAL A 384 32.83 -6.24 11.11
C VAL A 384 32.73 -4.87 11.77
N ARG A 385 33.51 -3.89 11.29
CA ARG A 385 33.47 -2.51 11.80
C ARG A 385 32.09 -1.89 11.67
N ILE A 386 31.43 -2.04 10.53
CA ILE A 386 30.09 -1.47 10.30
C ILE A 386 29.07 -2.09 11.26
N ARG A 387 29.16 -3.40 11.55
CA ARG A 387 28.27 -4.06 12.52
C ARG A 387 28.51 -3.57 13.95
N GLU A 388 29.77 -3.40 14.35
CA GLU A 388 30.13 -2.82 15.65
C GLU A 388 29.63 -1.39 15.77
N TYR A 389 29.86 -0.58 14.73
CA TYR A 389 29.32 0.77 14.64
C TYR A 389 27.79 0.76 14.72
N ARG A 390 27.10 -0.12 13.99
CA ARG A 390 25.64 -0.29 14.05
C ARG A 390 25.17 -0.65 15.47
N ALA A 391 25.89 -1.50 16.19
CA ALA A 391 25.59 -1.84 17.58
C ALA A 391 25.80 -0.64 18.51
N SER A 392 26.81 0.21 18.26
CA SER A 392 27.08 1.43 19.03
C SER A 392 26.08 2.56 18.77
N VAL A 393 25.53 2.63 17.55
CA VAL A 393 24.57 3.66 17.11
C VAL A 393 23.12 3.22 17.29
N LYS A 394 22.86 1.90 17.38
CA LYS A 394 21.60 1.40 17.95
C LYS A 394 21.48 2.05 19.32
N HIS A 395 20.59 3.02 19.43
CA HIS A 395 20.14 3.49 20.72
C HIS A 395 19.87 2.24 21.55
N ALA A 396 20.50 2.16 22.74
CA ALA A 396 20.05 1.21 23.75
C ALA A 396 18.52 1.24 23.70
N PRO A 397 17.83 0.09 23.54
CA PRO A 397 16.37 0.07 23.50
C PRO A 397 15.94 0.97 24.64
N SER A 398 15.20 2.04 24.34
CA SER A 398 15.02 3.10 25.31
C SER A 398 14.48 2.44 26.57
N ARG A 399 15.31 2.31 27.62
CA ARG A 399 14.89 1.85 28.96
C ARG A 399 13.96 2.89 29.61
N GLY A 400 13.38 3.78 28.81
CA GLY A 400 12.29 4.63 29.23
C GLY A 400 11.02 3.82 29.07
N LEU A 401 10.29 3.68 30.17
CA LEU A 401 8.93 3.15 30.16
C LEU A 401 8.13 3.90 29.08
N THR A 402 7.56 3.15 28.14
CA THR A 402 6.62 3.66 27.15
C THR A 402 5.23 3.55 27.75
N PHE A 403 4.68 4.67 28.22
CA PHE A 403 3.26 4.80 28.59
C PHE A 403 2.39 5.14 27.38
N ALA A 404 2.90 4.90 26.16
CA ALA A 404 2.07 5.02 24.98
C ALA A 404 0.87 4.07 25.11
N GLN A 405 -0.33 4.57 24.80
CA GLN A 405 -1.58 3.81 24.83
C GLN A 405 -2.18 3.49 26.20
N VAL A 406 -1.64 4.05 27.30
CA VAL A 406 -2.33 3.99 28.59
C VAL A 406 -3.60 4.87 28.50
N PRO A 407 -4.81 4.30 28.74
CA PRO A 407 -6.05 5.04 28.67
C PRO A 407 -6.15 6.04 29.81
N VAL A 408 -6.56 7.26 29.49
CA VAL A 408 -6.78 8.35 30.45
C VAL A 408 -7.98 9.19 30.06
N CYS A 409 -8.67 9.76 31.04
CA CYS A 409 -9.74 10.71 30.81
C CYS A 409 -9.21 12.13 31.11
N VAL A 410 -9.33 13.04 30.16
CA VAL A 410 -8.96 14.46 30.33
C VAL A 410 -10.19 15.31 30.04
N ASP A 411 -10.62 16.09 31.03
CA ASP A 411 -11.82 16.94 30.96
C ASP A 411 -13.07 16.19 30.48
N GLY A 412 -13.23 14.93 30.90
CA GLY A 412 -14.37 14.08 30.54
C GLY A 412 -14.25 13.38 29.17
N VAL A 413 -13.10 13.49 28.50
CA VAL A 413 -12.87 12.89 27.18
C VAL A 413 -11.86 11.75 27.27
N ASP A 414 -12.25 10.59 26.75
CA ASP A 414 -11.39 9.40 26.68
C ASP A 414 -10.24 9.60 25.70
N CYS A 415 -9.04 9.35 26.22
CA CYS A 415 -7.79 9.60 25.54
C CYS A 415 -6.76 8.52 25.85
N TYR A 416 -5.63 8.59 25.16
CA TYR A 416 -4.44 7.80 25.44
C TYR A 416 -3.24 8.70 25.67
N PHE A 417 -2.35 8.28 26.56
CA PHE A 417 -1.04 8.89 26.67
C PHE A 417 -0.19 8.62 25.43
N VAL A 418 0.54 9.64 25.00
CA VAL A 418 1.64 9.53 24.04
C VAL A 418 2.91 9.96 24.77
N THR A 419 3.86 9.05 24.86
CA THR A 419 5.16 9.31 25.47
C THR A 419 6.21 9.54 24.41
N LYS A 420 6.99 10.62 24.58
CA LYS A 420 8.29 10.75 23.93
C LYS A 420 9.34 10.93 25.00
N SER A 421 10.26 9.99 25.10
CA SER A 421 11.46 10.14 25.90
C SER A 421 12.54 10.82 25.07
N PHE A 422 13.30 11.72 25.71
CA PHE A 422 14.48 12.30 25.11
C PHE A 422 15.53 12.55 26.20
N ARG A 423 16.80 12.36 25.86
CA ARG A 423 17.91 12.76 26.73
C ARG A 423 18.29 14.20 26.42
N ARG A 424 18.49 14.99 27.46
CA ARG A 424 19.09 16.32 27.36
C ARG A 424 20.62 16.19 27.20
N PRO A 425 21.29 17.25 26.72
CA PRO A 425 22.75 17.29 26.62
C PRO A 425 23.48 17.01 27.95
N ASP A 426 22.84 17.32 29.08
CA ASP A 426 23.34 17.04 30.43
C ASP A 426 23.18 15.56 30.87
N GLY A 427 22.71 14.69 29.97
CA GLY A 427 22.49 13.27 30.24
C GLY A 427 21.16 12.96 30.94
N SER A 428 20.41 13.96 31.41
CA SER A 428 19.14 13.76 32.10
C SER A 428 18.03 13.29 31.16
N LEU A 429 17.26 12.28 31.60
CA LEU A 429 16.13 11.75 30.85
C LEU A 429 14.87 12.56 31.15
N ARG A 430 14.21 13.06 30.11
CA ARG A 430 12.94 13.81 30.20
C ARG A 430 11.86 13.08 29.42
N TYR A 431 10.64 13.14 29.95
CA TYR A 431 9.45 12.66 29.27
C TYR A 431 8.61 13.84 28.82
N THR A 432 8.18 13.81 27.56
CA THR A 432 7.04 14.62 27.11
C THR A 432 5.83 13.71 27.10
N LEU A 433 4.84 14.07 27.91
CA LEU A 433 3.53 13.44 27.89
C LEU A 433 2.61 14.30 27.02
N GLY A 434 2.03 13.68 26.01
CA GLY A 434 0.91 14.21 25.24
C GLY A 434 -0.31 13.34 25.47
N VAL A 435 -1.48 13.89 25.17
CA VAL A 435 -2.75 13.17 25.24
C VAL A 435 -3.35 13.18 23.84
N CYS A 436 -3.74 12.02 23.32
CA CYS A 436 -4.42 11.88 22.03
C CYS A 436 -5.81 11.28 22.25
N LEU A 437 -6.80 11.79 21.51
CA LEU A 437 -8.17 11.25 21.56
C LEU A 437 -8.18 9.77 21.20
N ALA A 438 -9.01 9.00 21.90
CA ALA A 438 -9.19 7.59 21.65
C ALA A 438 -10.00 7.35 20.37
N GLU A 439 -9.36 7.43 19.20
CA GLU A 439 -9.92 6.91 17.95
C GLU A 439 -9.25 5.58 17.56
N PRO A 440 -10.00 4.62 16.98
CA PRO A 440 -9.46 3.32 16.60
C PRO A 440 -8.42 3.45 15.48
N TYR A 441 -7.29 2.76 15.70
CA TYR A 441 -6.10 2.70 14.85
C TYR A 441 -6.43 2.42 13.37
N ASP A 442 -6.21 3.39 12.49
CA ASP A 442 -5.62 3.10 11.19
C ASP A 442 -5.04 4.35 10.51
N HIS A 443 -3.75 4.30 10.21
CA HIS A 443 -3.01 5.12 9.24
C HIS A 443 -3.31 6.62 9.16
N ALA A 444 -3.00 7.35 10.22
CA ALA A 444 -2.27 8.62 10.23
C ALA A 444 -2.41 9.19 11.63
N PHE A 445 -1.30 9.39 12.34
CA PHE A 445 -1.32 10.30 13.47
C PHE A 445 -1.59 11.71 12.92
N LYS A 446 -2.85 12.06 12.67
CA LYS A 446 -3.27 13.45 12.80
C LYS A 446 -3.13 13.74 14.29
N THR A 447 -1.92 14.13 14.66
CA THR A 447 -1.65 14.77 15.94
C THR A 447 -2.50 16.03 15.94
N LEU A 448 -3.75 15.94 16.42
CA LEU A 448 -4.37 17.06 17.10
C LEU A 448 -3.36 17.44 18.17
N ARG A 449 -2.61 18.51 17.91
CA ARG A 449 -1.50 18.93 18.77
C ARG A 449 -2.08 19.00 20.19
N PRO A 450 -1.53 18.26 21.16
CA PRO A 450 -2.05 18.32 22.52
C PRO A 450 -1.95 19.77 22.99
N LYS A 451 -3.07 20.34 23.46
CA LYS A 451 -3.11 21.69 24.04
C LYS A 451 -2.30 21.79 25.33
N LEU A 452 -1.96 20.65 25.95
CA LEU A 452 -1.12 20.58 27.14
C LEU A 452 0.09 19.67 26.89
N LYS A 453 1.29 20.22 27.03
CA LYS A 453 2.54 19.46 27.10
C LYS A 453 3.08 19.59 28.51
N VAL A 454 3.18 18.49 29.23
CA VAL A 454 3.77 18.46 30.57
C VAL A 454 5.14 17.81 30.46
N HIS A 455 6.17 18.53 30.90
CA HIS A 455 7.54 18.04 30.96
C HIS A 455 7.86 17.58 32.37
N LEU A 456 7.84 16.27 32.59
CA LEU A 456 8.14 15.70 33.91
C LEU A 456 9.60 15.20 33.98
N PRO A 457 10.34 15.53 35.05
CA PRO A 457 11.57 14.82 35.40
C PRO A 457 11.28 13.33 35.64
N ALA A 458 12.19 12.45 35.20
CA ALA A 458 12.03 11.01 35.31
C ALA A 458 11.71 10.53 36.74
N GLY A 459 12.39 11.07 37.75
CA GLY A 459 12.17 10.69 39.15
C GLY A 459 10.76 11.01 39.68
N ILE A 460 10.14 12.11 39.23
CA ILE A 460 8.78 12.50 39.66
C ILE A 460 7.73 11.58 39.03
N LEU A 461 7.89 11.25 37.74
CA LEU A 461 6.99 10.34 37.04
C LEU A 461 7.10 8.92 37.61
N ASN A 462 8.32 8.44 37.84
CA ASN A 462 8.57 7.11 38.40
C ASN A 462 7.99 6.96 39.83
N ARG A 463 8.12 7.99 40.68
CA ARG A 463 7.52 7.99 42.03
C ARG A 463 5.99 7.97 41.97
N ALA A 464 5.37 8.83 41.14
CA ALA A 464 3.91 8.87 40.99
C ALA A 464 3.34 7.53 40.44
N LEU A 465 4.09 6.84 39.59
CA LEU A 465 3.73 5.50 39.09
C LEU A 465 3.91 4.41 40.13
N ALA A 466 4.99 4.43 40.90
CA ALA A 466 5.19 3.49 42.00
C ALA A 466 4.04 3.61 43.01
N GLU A 467 3.66 4.84 43.38
CA GLU A 467 2.50 5.12 44.26
C GLU A 467 1.18 4.63 43.66
N ALA A 468 0.94 4.87 42.36
CA ALA A 468 -0.28 4.41 41.68
C ALA A 468 -0.36 2.87 41.54
N ILE A 469 0.77 2.21 41.28
CA ILE A 469 0.84 0.74 41.18
C ILE A 469 0.69 0.10 42.57
N ILE A 470 1.26 0.70 43.62
CA ILE A 470 1.05 0.26 45.01
C ILE A 470 -0.42 0.41 45.40
N GLY A 471 -1.05 1.55 45.11
CA GLY A 471 -2.48 1.76 45.39
C GLY A 471 -3.42 0.85 44.57
N ALA A 472 -3.07 0.56 43.32
CA ALA A 472 -3.78 -0.40 42.48
C ALA A 472 -3.57 -1.85 42.97
N GLY A 473 -2.38 -2.18 43.47
CA GLY A 473 -2.05 -3.47 44.07
C GLY A 473 -2.82 -3.73 45.37
N GLU A 474 -2.99 -2.73 46.22
CA GLU A 474 -3.84 -2.81 47.42
C GLU A 474 -5.32 -3.01 47.07
N SER A 475 -5.79 -2.33 46.02
CA SER A 475 -7.16 -2.48 45.49
C SER A 475 -7.39 -3.84 44.82
N ALA A 476 -6.40 -4.36 44.10
CA ALA A 476 -6.45 -5.68 43.47
C ALA A 476 -6.34 -6.82 44.50
N TYR A 477 -5.53 -6.67 45.57
CA TYR A 477 -5.46 -7.63 46.67
C TYR A 477 -6.80 -7.73 47.44
N ALA A 478 -7.55 -6.64 47.53
CA ALA A 478 -8.90 -6.65 48.09
C ALA A 478 -9.91 -7.42 47.21
N LEU A 479 -9.73 -7.37 45.88
CA LEU A 479 -10.55 -8.08 44.89
C LEU A 479 -10.21 -9.58 44.75
N VAL A 480 -8.95 -9.97 44.95
CA VAL A 480 -8.46 -11.35 44.80
C VAL A 480 -8.79 -12.24 46.02
N ARG A 481 -9.09 -11.65 47.18
CA ARG A 481 -9.44 -12.39 48.41
C ARG A 481 -10.69 -13.28 48.28
N ASP A 482 -11.54 -13.02 47.29
CA ASP A 482 -12.81 -13.72 47.08
C ASP A 482 -12.79 -14.71 45.90
N ILE A 483 -11.62 -14.98 45.30
CA ILE A 483 -11.48 -15.91 44.18
C ILE A 483 -10.96 -17.27 44.70
N PRO A 484 -11.67 -18.39 44.47
CA PRO A 484 -11.20 -19.73 44.86
C PRO A 484 -9.84 -20.05 44.21
N ILE A 485 -8.92 -20.57 45.02
CA ILE A 485 -7.52 -20.87 44.65
C ILE A 485 -7.43 -21.82 43.44
N GLU A 486 -8.48 -22.60 43.14
CA GLU A 486 -8.49 -23.53 42.00
C GLU A 486 -8.56 -22.84 40.61
N ALA A 487 -8.75 -21.52 40.55
CA ALA A 487 -8.88 -20.75 39.30
C ALA A 487 -7.62 -19.98 38.86
N ILE A 488 -6.50 -20.13 39.57
CA ILE A 488 -5.25 -19.44 39.24
C ILE A 488 -4.41 -20.33 38.30
N ASP A 489 -4.37 -19.95 37.02
CA ASP A 489 -3.54 -20.58 35.99
C ASP A 489 -2.03 -20.34 36.25
N GLU A 490 -1.18 -21.31 35.88
CA GLU A 490 0.29 -21.25 36.04
C GLU A 490 0.92 -20.06 35.29
N SER A 491 0.25 -19.54 34.25
CA SER A 491 0.64 -18.32 33.55
C SER A 491 0.59 -17.07 34.44
N PHE A 492 -0.34 -17.04 35.40
CA PHE A 492 -0.53 -15.92 36.31
C PHE A 492 0.55 -15.86 37.39
N GLU A 493 1.06 -17.02 37.85
CA GLU A 493 2.22 -17.13 38.73
C GLU A 493 3.49 -16.58 38.06
N LEU A 494 3.68 -16.85 36.76
CA LEU A 494 4.81 -16.34 35.99
C LEU A 494 4.76 -14.82 35.81
N ASP A 495 3.58 -14.28 35.50
CA ASP A 495 3.37 -12.84 35.37
C ASP A 495 3.51 -12.11 36.71
N LEU A 496 3.05 -12.72 37.82
CA LEU A 496 3.26 -12.20 39.17
C LEU A 496 4.75 -12.24 39.57
N ALA A 497 5.48 -13.28 39.18
CA ALA A 497 6.92 -13.40 39.41
C ALA A 497 7.70 -12.33 38.64
N LEU A 498 7.36 -12.11 37.36
CA LEU A 498 7.96 -11.05 36.54
C LEU A 498 7.66 -9.65 37.08
N ALA A 499 6.44 -9.42 37.57
CA ALA A 499 6.06 -8.18 38.22
C ALA A 499 6.83 -7.96 39.54
N ARG A 500 6.99 -9.02 40.36
CA ARG A 500 7.79 -8.97 41.60
C ARG A 500 9.28 -8.71 41.35
N THR A 501 9.86 -9.31 40.32
CA THR A 501 11.27 -9.07 39.95
C THR A 501 11.46 -7.63 39.44
N SER A 502 10.51 -7.11 38.67
CA SER A 502 10.52 -5.72 38.20
C SER A 502 10.34 -4.71 39.34
N LEU A 503 9.51 -5.04 40.34
CA LEU A 503 9.30 -4.22 41.54
C LEU A 503 10.51 -4.23 42.48
N ARG A 504 11.18 -5.38 42.67
CA ARG A 504 12.43 -5.46 43.46
C ARG A 504 13.56 -4.63 42.83
N GLY A 505 13.73 -4.70 41.51
CA GLY A 505 14.72 -3.88 40.82
C GLY A 505 14.49 -2.36 40.98
N LEU A 506 13.23 -1.95 41.15
CA LEU A 506 12.86 -0.55 41.41
C LEU A 506 13.00 -0.13 42.88
N GLN A 507 12.93 -1.06 43.83
CA GLN A 507 13.23 -0.79 45.25
C GLN A 507 14.74 -0.69 45.49
N ASP A 508 15.54 -1.57 44.90
CA ASP A 508 17.00 -1.57 45.05
C ASP A 508 17.66 -0.31 44.44
N GLU A 509 17.04 0.32 43.44
CA GLU A 509 17.47 1.62 42.87
C GLU A 509 17.10 2.84 43.74
N ASN A 510 16.23 2.69 44.74
CA ASN A 510 15.86 3.78 45.67
C ASN A 510 16.70 3.82 46.95
N ASP A 511 17.48 2.76 47.24
CA ASP A 511 18.35 2.66 48.43
C ASP A 511 19.82 3.04 48.16
N VAL A 512 20.12 3.70 47.02
CA VAL A 512 21.45 4.25 46.66
C VAL A 512 21.48 5.77 46.63
#